data_AF-A0A7D5GW71-F1
#
_entry.id   AF-A0A7D5GW71-F1
#
_cell.length_a   1.000
_cell.length_b   1.000
_cell.length_c   1.000
_cell.angle_alpha   90.00
_cell.angle_beta   90.00
_cell.angle_gamma   90.00
#
_symmetry.space_group_name_H-M   'P 1'
#
loop_
_entity.id
_entity.type
_entity.pdbx_description
1 polymer ?
#
loop_
_entity_poly.entity_id
_entity_poly.type
_entity_poly.pdbx_seq_one_letter_code
_entity_poly.pdbx_strand_id
1 'polypeptide(L)' 'MLYESGKALPPRVILFNLEYEERASPHRSTVKRRLKRLTDHELTEKVDDSGYYILTDKGRSWVEGDLDNRDLEADW' A
#
# COMPACT_ATOMS: atom_id res chain seq x y z
N MET A 1 0.90 13.21 5.31
CA MET A 1 1.05 11.75 5.59
C MET A 1 2.27 11.18 4.86
N LEU A 2 2.90 10.09 5.33
CA LEU A 2 4.03 9.46 4.63
C LEU A 2 3.69 9.01 3.20
N TYR A 3 2.45 8.64 2.90
CA TYR A 3 2.01 8.27 1.53
C TYR A 3 2.00 9.47 0.55
N GLU A 4 1.83 10.71 1.03
CA GLU A 4 1.83 11.92 0.20
C GLU A 4 3.24 12.35 -0.22
N SER A 5 4.26 11.77 0.43
CA SER A 5 5.66 12.20 0.25
C SER A 5 6.37 11.53 -0.93
N GLY A 6 5.68 10.68 -1.71
CA GLY A 6 6.28 9.98 -2.86
C GLY A 6 7.40 9.00 -2.48
N LYS A 7 7.45 8.56 -1.21
CA LYS A 7 8.53 7.71 -0.69
C LYS A 7 8.22 6.24 -0.91
N ALA A 8 9.24 5.49 -1.32
CA ALA A 8 9.21 4.04 -1.31
C ALA A 8 9.42 3.51 0.11
N LEU A 9 8.60 2.54 0.54
CA LEU A 9 8.63 2.01 1.90
C LEU A 9 8.70 0.48 1.91
N PRO A 10 9.50 -0.13 2.80
CA PRO A 10 9.48 -1.57 2.98
C PRO A 10 8.31 -1.97 3.89
N PRO A 11 7.81 -3.23 3.82
CA PRO A 11 6.66 -3.69 4.60
C PRO A 11 6.78 -3.47 6.12
N ARG A 12 8.01 -3.44 6.66
CA ARG A 12 8.25 -3.19 8.08
C ARG A 12 7.92 -1.76 8.49
N VAL A 13 8.26 -0.77 7.65
CA VAL A 13 7.98 0.63 7.94
C VAL A 13 6.49 0.92 7.77
N ILE A 14 5.84 0.29 6.79
CA ILE A 14 4.39 0.37 6.62
C ILE A 14 3.68 -0.14 7.87
N LEU A 15 4.05 -1.33 8.38
CA LEU A 15 3.51 -1.87 9.62
C LEU A 15 3.73 -0.93 10.81
N PHE A 16 4.98 -0.46 10.98
CA PHE A 16 5.33 0.45 12.07
C PHE A 16 4.44 1.70 12.06
N ASN A 17 4.21 2.32 10.90
CA ASN A 17 3.37 3.52 10.82
C ASN A 17 1.89 3.22 11.10
N LEU A 18 1.38 2.06 10.68
CA LEU A 18 0.00 1.64 11.00
C LEU A 18 -0.21 1.50 12.52
N GLU A 19 0.77 0.95 13.22
CA GLU A 19 0.75 0.77 14.67
C GLU A 19 0.98 2.11 15.40
N TYR A 20 1.98 2.88 14.96
CA TYR A 20 2.35 4.18 15.54
C TYR A 20 1.23 5.22 15.44
N GLU A 21 0.49 5.23 14.32
CA GLU A 21 -0.66 6.11 14.12
C GLU A 21 -1.97 5.52 14.69
N GLU A 22 -1.90 4.40 15.43
CA GLU A 22 -3.04 3.70 16.02
C GLU A 22 -4.14 3.33 15.01
N ARG A 23 -3.79 3.19 13.73
CA ARG A 23 -4.74 2.87 12.65
C ARG A 23 -5.05 1.39 12.57
N ALA A 24 -4.03 0.54 12.71
CA ALA A 24 -4.18 -0.91 12.68
C ALA A 24 -2.93 -1.60 13.23
N SER A 25 -3.10 -2.79 13.84
CA SER A 25 -1.99 -3.63 14.32
C SER A 25 -1.99 -5.03 13.68
N PRO A 26 -1.91 -5.16 12.34
CA PRO A 26 -1.96 -6.45 11.67
C PRO A 26 -0.62 -7.21 11.80
N HIS A 27 -0.66 -8.53 11.69
CA HIS A 27 0.57 -9.30 11.55
C HIS A 27 1.33 -8.92 10.26
N ARG A 28 2.68 -8.93 10.30
CA ARG A 28 3.54 -8.55 9.15
C ARG A 28 3.22 -9.31 7.86
N SER A 29 2.80 -10.58 7.96
CA SER A 29 2.40 -11.38 6.78
C SER A 29 1.15 -10.83 6.09
N THR A 30 0.23 -10.22 6.85
CA THR A 30 -0.96 -9.56 6.30
C THR A 30 -0.59 -8.32 5.50
N VAL A 31 0.36 -7.51 5.99
CA VAL A 31 0.87 -6.35 5.24
C VAL A 31 1.48 -6.79 3.90
N LYS A 32 2.35 -7.82 3.93
CA LYS A 32 2.94 -8.37 2.70
C LYS A 32 1.88 -8.89 1.71
N ARG A 33 0.86 -9.59 2.20
CA ARG A 33 -0.24 -10.12 1.36
C ARG A 33 -1.04 -9.00 0.71
N ARG A 34 -1.39 -7.96 1.47
CA ARG A 34 -2.12 -6.79 0.94
C ARG A 34 -1.26 -6.01 -0.06
N LEU A 35 0.03 -5.81 0.20
CA LEU A 35 0.96 -5.21 -0.77
C LEU A 35 1.05 -6.00 -2.07
N LYS A 36 1.10 -7.33 -2.00
CA LYS A 36 1.06 -8.17 -3.20
C LYS A 36 -0.22 -7.91 -3.99
N ARG A 37 -1.39 -7.92 -3.34
CA ARG A 37 -2.68 -7.63 -4.01
C ARG A 37 -2.68 -6.24 -4.66
N LEU A 38 -2.25 -5.20 -3.94
CA LEU A 38 -2.14 -3.84 -4.50
C LEU A 38 -1.20 -3.78 -5.71
N THR A 39 -0.12 -4.56 -5.69
CA THR A 39 0.79 -4.70 -6.83
C THR A 39 0.14 -5.44 -7.99
N ASP A 40 -0.61 -6.51 -7.72
CA ASP A 40 -1.36 -7.26 -8.74
C ASP A 40 -2.41 -6.37 -9.45
N HIS A 41 -2.90 -5.31 -8.78
CA HIS A 41 -3.79 -4.30 -9.34
C HIS A 41 -3.08 -3.03 -9.88
N GLU A 42 -1.75 -3.04 -9.93
CA GLU A 42 -0.91 -1.93 -10.41
C GLU A 42 -1.05 -0.63 -9.60
N LEU A 43 -1.50 -0.72 -8.34
CA LEU A 43 -1.63 0.43 -7.43
C LEU A 43 -0.31 0.72 -6.70
N THR A 44 0.52 -0.31 -6.53
CA THR A 44 1.88 -0.19 -6.03
C THR A 44 2.82 -0.95 -6.94
N GLU A 45 4.10 -0.58 -6.92
CA GLU A 45 5.15 -1.34 -7.58
C GLU A 45 6.35 -1.51 -6.65
N LYS A 46 7.15 -2.55 -6.91
CA LYS A 46 8.45 -2.70 -6.25
C LYS A 46 9.46 -1.80 -6.95
N VAL A 47 10.22 -1.05 -6.16
CA VAL A 47 11.30 -0.20 -6.71
C VAL A 47 12.46 -1.06 -7.23
N ASP A 48 12.78 -2.14 -6.50
CA ASP A 48 13.88 -3.05 -6.79
C ASP A 48 13.70 -4.39 -6.02
N ASP A 49 14.72 -5.24 -6.07
CA ASP A 49 14.79 -6.49 -5.31
C ASP A 49 14.96 -6.30 -3.80
N SER A 50 15.22 -5.06 -3.33
CA SER A 50 15.38 -4.73 -1.91
C SER A 50 14.05 -4.72 -1.14
N GLY A 51 12.92 -4.88 -1.84
CA GLY A 51 11.60 -5.08 -1.22
C GLY A 51 10.92 -3.78 -0.76
N TYR A 52 11.26 -2.66 -1.39
CA TYR A 52 10.59 -1.38 -1.22
C TYR A 52 9.43 -1.24 -2.20
N TYR A 53 8.33 -0.68 -1.72
CA TYR A 53 7.12 -0.45 -2.51
C TYR A 53 6.82 1.04 -2.62
N ILE A 54 6.43 1.50 -3.80
CA ILE A 54 5.99 2.87 -4.06
C ILE A 54 4.58 2.85 -4.68
N LEU A 55 3.80 3.92 -4.46
CA LEU A 55 2.54 4.12 -5.17
C LEU A 55 2.82 4.48 -6.64
N THR A 56 2.11 3.83 -7.55
CA THR A 56 2.03 4.24 -8.95
C THR A 56 1.17 5.49 -9.09
N ASP A 57 1.11 6.09 -10.28
CA ASP A 57 0.15 7.17 -10.56
C ASP A 57 -1.30 6.70 -10.38
N LYS A 58 -1.62 5.48 -10.87
CA LYS A 58 -2.92 4.84 -10.66
C LYS A 58 -3.24 4.66 -9.17
N GLY A 59 -2.25 4.24 -8.38
CA GLY A 59 -2.38 4.11 -6.93
C GLY A 59 -2.66 5.42 -6.22
N ARG A 60 -2.02 6.52 -6.66
CA ARG A 60 -2.29 7.87 -6.13
C ARG A 60 -3.74 8.29 -6.40
N SER A 61 -4.19 8.20 -7.64
CA SER A 61 -5.58 8.52 -8.01
C SER A 61 -6.59 7.65 -7.26
N TRP A 62 -6.28 6.36 -7.04
CA TRP A 62 -7.13 5.49 -6.24
C TRP A 62 -7.27 5.95 -4.78
N VAL A 63 -6.18 6.33 -4.13
CA VAL A 63 -6.19 6.82 -2.74
C VAL A 63 -6.91 8.17 -2.61
N GLU A 64 -6.80 9.03 -3.62
CA GLU A 64 -7.43 10.35 -3.66
C GLU A 64 -8.95 10.28 -3.94
N GLY A 65 -9.48 9.09 -4.25
CA GLY A 65 -10.90 8.87 -4.51
C GLY A 65 -11.33 9.19 -5.94
N ASP A 66 -10.38 9.38 -6.86
CA ASP A 66 -10.64 9.62 -8.29
C ASP A 66 -11.03 8.34 -9.05
N LEU A 67 -10.86 7.16 -8.42
CA LEU A 67 -11.29 5.87 -8.95
C LEU A 67 -12.41 5.30 -8.06
N ASP A 68 -13.51 4.90 -8.71
CA ASP A 68 -14.67 4.31 -8.04
C ASP A 68 -14.27 3.03 -7.30
N ASN A 69 -14.38 3.05 -5.97
CA ASN A 69 -13.85 2.04 -5.04
C ASN A 69 -14.46 0.62 -5.22
N ARG A 70 -15.48 0.50 -6.09
CA ARG A 70 -16.21 -0.74 -6.38
C ARG A 70 -15.38 -1.80 -7.13
N ASP A 71 -14.28 -1.41 -7.77
CA ASP A 71 -13.45 -2.34 -8.56
C ASP A 71 -12.58 -3.29 -7.74
N LEU A 72 -12.36 -3.00 -6.45
CA LEU A 72 -11.59 -3.89 -5.58
C LEU A 72 -12.48 -4.71 -4.65
N GLU A 73 -13.69 -4.26 -4.30
CA GLU A 73 -14.53 -4.79 -3.20
C GLU A 73 -14.98 -6.27 -3.34
N ALA A 74 -14.72 -6.94 -4.46
CA ALA A 74 -15.20 -8.28 -4.71
C ALA A 74 -14.50 -9.42 -3.91
N ASP A 75 -13.45 -9.17 -3.13
CA ASP A 75 -12.68 -10.25 -2.45
C ASP A 75 -11.98 -9.86 -1.12
N TRP A 76 -12.59 -9.03 -0.26
CA TRP A 76 -11.95 -8.42 0.93
C TRP A 76 -11.97 -9.21 2.23
#